data_AF-A0A1Y3MWA5-F1
#
_entry.id   AF-A0A1Y3MWA5-F1
#
_cell.length_a   1.000
_cell.length_b   1.000
_cell.length_c   1.000
_cell.angle_alpha   90.00
_cell.angle_beta   90.00
_cell.angle_gamma   90.00
#
_symmetry.space_group_name_H-M   'P 1'
#
loop_
_entity.id
_entity.type
_entity.pdbx_description
1 polymer ?
#
loop_
_entity_poly.entity_id
_entity_poly.type
_entity_poly.pdbx_seq_one_letter_code
_entity_poly.pdbx_strand_id
1 'polypeptide(L)'
;MYEIIVILINYNSEIENLKIKCTFDYFYNKKYTEKEAIDLIKNIILIHYYVTLYRTDYFTYFGRVLLKAANFIEGDENLNFKILKALFKSQFNEIGTKFRDEAKKEILLEIDERLKCLYEKEKSGEYFYLIKNSYKRLLSEENRFDIEYFSDTD
;
A
#
# COMPACT_ATOMS: atom_id res chain seq x y z
N MET A 1 -10.04 -11.58 8.60
CA MET A 1 -9.03 -10.50 8.68
C MET A 1 -8.52 -10.33 10.11
N TYR A 2 -9.40 -10.27 11.13
CA TYR A 2 -9.00 -10.23 12.55
C TYR A 2 -8.09 -11.39 13.01
N GLU A 3 -8.29 -12.62 12.52
CA GLU A 3 -7.42 -13.75 12.88
C GLU A 3 -5.99 -13.62 12.37
N ILE A 4 -5.77 -12.96 11.22
CA ILE A 4 -4.41 -12.73 10.66
C ILE A 4 -3.65 -11.73 11.53
N ILE A 5 -4.32 -10.69 12.03
CA ILE A 5 -3.71 -9.66 12.87
C ILE A 5 -3.27 -10.24 14.22
N VAL A 6 -4.09 -11.11 14.83
CA VAL A 6 -3.77 -11.74 16.12
C VAL A 6 -2.56 -12.69 16.03
N ILE A 7 -2.40 -13.41 14.90
CA ILE A 7 -1.26 -14.32 14.67
C ILE A 7 0.05 -13.55 14.44
N LEU A 8 -0.01 -12.33 13.90
CA LEU A 8 1.19 -11.56 13.55
C LEU A 8 1.79 -10.78 14.73
N ILE A 9 1.01 -10.54 15.78
CA ILE A 9 1.38 -9.67 16.92
C ILE A 9 2.00 -10.45 18.09
N ASN A 10 1.87 -11.79 18.18
CA ASN A 10 2.36 -12.59 19.31
C ASN A 10 3.21 -13.83 18.91
N TYR A 11 4.49 -13.82 19.31
CA TYR A 11 5.45 -14.90 19.67
C TYR A 11 5.82 -16.13 18.77
N ASN A 12 6.88 -15.95 17.94
CA ASN A 12 8.01 -16.87 17.62
C ASN A 12 7.87 -18.40 17.84
N SER A 13 6.84 -19.05 17.30
CA SER A 13 6.79 -20.52 17.21
C SER A 13 6.88 -20.99 15.75
N GLU A 14 7.48 -22.16 15.50
CA GLU A 14 7.54 -22.76 14.15
C GLU A 14 6.14 -22.95 13.53
N ILE A 15 5.14 -23.23 14.37
CA ILE A 15 3.74 -23.37 13.97
C ILE A 15 3.17 -22.05 13.44
N GLU A 16 3.56 -20.91 14.00
CA GLU A 16 3.13 -19.59 13.51
C GLU A 16 3.81 -19.20 12.20
N ASN A 17 5.11 -19.51 12.05
CA ASN A 17 5.82 -19.27 10.80
C ASN A 17 5.19 -20.05 9.63
N LEU A 18 4.77 -21.29 9.89
CA LEU A 18 4.01 -22.09 8.91
C LEU A 18 2.64 -21.47 8.60
N LYS A 19 1.92 -20.95 9.59
CA LYS A 19 0.63 -20.26 9.37
C LYS A 19 0.78 -19.01 8.51
N ILE A 20 1.81 -18.21 8.75
CA ILE A 20 2.11 -17.00 7.95
C ILE A 20 2.42 -17.41 6.52
N LYS A 21 3.32 -18.38 6.34
CA LYS A 21 3.66 -18.91 5.02
C LYS A 21 2.41 -19.41 4.30
N CYS A 22 1.62 -20.30 4.89
CA CYS A 22 0.38 -20.81 4.27
C CYS A 22 -0.61 -19.70 3.92
N THR A 23 -0.72 -18.68 4.76
CA THR A 23 -1.59 -17.51 4.51
C THR A 23 -1.11 -16.72 3.29
N PHE A 24 0.17 -16.39 3.22
CA PHE A 24 0.72 -15.67 2.07
C PHE A 24 0.78 -16.55 0.81
N ASP A 25 1.00 -17.87 0.93
CA ASP A 25 0.96 -18.80 -0.19
C ASP A 25 -0.46 -18.88 -0.79
N TYR A 26 -1.50 -18.86 0.05
CA TYR A 26 -2.89 -18.76 -0.42
C TYR A 26 -3.11 -17.50 -1.26
N PHE A 27 -2.66 -16.35 -0.78
CA PHE A 27 -2.78 -15.11 -1.52
C PHE A 27 -1.90 -15.11 -2.79
N TYR A 28 -0.66 -15.57 -2.71
CA TYR A 28 0.25 -15.60 -3.84
C TYR A 28 -0.30 -16.40 -5.04
N ASN A 29 -0.96 -17.53 -4.76
CA ASN A 29 -1.48 -18.43 -5.79
C ASN A 29 -2.87 -18.02 -6.33
N LYS A 30 -3.56 -17.08 -5.68
CA LYS A 30 -4.86 -16.60 -6.15
C LYS A 30 -4.69 -15.66 -7.37
N LYS A 31 -5.62 -15.75 -8.33
CA LYS A 31 -5.80 -14.72 -9.37
C LYS A 31 -6.77 -13.66 -8.86
N TYR A 32 -6.50 -12.41 -9.21
CA TYR A 32 -7.25 -11.26 -8.72
C TYR A 32 -7.87 -10.49 -9.88
N THR A 33 -9.07 -9.97 -9.67
CA THR A 33 -9.52 -8.77 -10.39
C THR A 33 -8.71 -7.55 -9.92
N GLU A 34 -8.68 -6.47 -10.70
CA GLU A 34 -7.99 -5.24 -10.27
C GLU A 34 -8.51 -4.74 -8.91
N LYS A 35 -9.84 -4.77 -8.71
CA LYS A 35 -10.47 -4.37 -7.44
C LYS A 35 -9.98 -5.21 -6.26
N GLU A 36 -9.97 -6.54 -6.40
CA GLU A 36 -9.46 -7.41 -5.34
C GLU A 36 -7.97 -7.20 -5.08
N ALA A 37 -7.19 -6.89 -6.11
CA ALA A 37 -5.77 -6.57 -5.95
C ALA A 37 -5.57 -5.26 -5.19
N ILE A 38 -6.36 -4.22 -5.49
CA ILE A 38 -6.36 -2.94 -4.75
C ILE A 38 -6.69 -3.20 -3.27
N ASP A 39 -7.74 -3.96 -2.99
CA ASP A 39 -8.14 -4.29 -1.62
C ASP A 39 -7.05 -5.10 -0.90
N LEU A 40 -6.42 -6.06 -1.57
CA LEU A 40 -5.32 -6.83 -1.01
C LEU A 40 -4.12 -5.92 -0.69
N ILE A 41 -3.67 -5.10 -1.64
CA ILE A 41 -2.55 -4.16 -1.46
C ILE A 41 -2.81 -3.24 -0.26
N LYS A 42 -4.00 -2.64 -0.18
CA LYS A 42 -4.41 -1.81 0.98
C LYS A 42 -4.28 -2.60 2.28
N ASN A 43 -4.87 -3.79 2.34
CA ASN A 43 -4.94 -4.55 3.59
C ASN A 43 -3.57 -5.07 4.03
N ILE A 44 -2.70 -5.51 3.12
CA ILE A 44 -1.37 -5.99 3.50
C ILE A 44 -0.44 -4.86 3.93
N ILE A 45 -0.56 -3.66 3.36
CA ILE A 45 0.15 -2.47 3.85
C ILE A 45 -0.35 -2.11 5.26
N LEU A 46 -1.68 -2.08 5.48
CA LEU A 46 -2.22 -1.84 6.82
C LEU A 46 -1.70 -2.85 7.84
N ILE A 47 -1.68 -4.13 7.50
CA ILE A 47 -1.13 -5.17 8.38
C ILE A 47 0.36 -4.92 8.63
N HIS A 48 1.12 -4.56 7.59
CA HIS A 48 2.56 -4.31 7.69
C HIS A 48 2.91 -3.26 8.76
N TYR A 49 2.12 -2.19 8.90
CA TYR A 49 2.30 -1.18 9.94
C TYR A 49 2.19 -1.71 11.37
N TYR A 50 1.53 -2.85 11.59
CA TYR A 50 1.39 -3.48 12.90
C TYR A 50 2.35 -4.66 13.13
N VAL A 51 3.18 -5.01 12.15
CA VAL A 51 4.17 -6.10 12.29
C VAL A 51 5.52 -5.54 12.72
N THR A 52 6.14 -6.18 13.70
CA THR A 52 7.47 -5.77 14.18
C THR A 52 8.56 -5.97 13.11
N LEU A 53 9.49 -5.03 13.02
CA LEU A 53 10.55 -5.01 11.99
C LEU A 53 11.45 -6.26 11.98
N TYR A 54 11.48 -7.03 13.07
CA TYR A 54 12.31 -8.23 13.21
C TYR A 54 11.70 -9.50 12.55
N ARG A 55 10.47 -9.43 12.03
CA ARG A 55 9.77 -10.58 11.39
C ARG A 55 10.18 -10.80 9.94
N THR A 56 11.44 -11.14 9.71
CA THR A 56 12.01 -11.32 8.35
C THR A 56 11.27 -12.36 7.50
N ASP A 57 10.69 -13.37 8.14
CA ASP A 57 9.79 -14.35 7.55
C ASP A 57 8.55 -13.68 6.94
N TYR A 58 7.86 -12.84 7.72
CA TYR A 58 6.75 -12.03 7.25
C TYR A 58 7.15 -11.13 6.08
N PHE A 59 8.22 -10.35 6.23
CA PHE A 59 8.66 -9.37 5.22
C PHE A 59 8.94 -10.02 3.87
N THR A 60 9.53 -11.22 3.88
CA THR A 60 9.81 -11.97 2.66
C THR A 60 8.54 -12.35 1.90
N TYR A 61 7.54 -12.88 2.60
CA TYR A 61 6.28 -13.29 1.98
C TYR A 61 5.38 -12.10 1.62
N PHE A 62 5.37 -11.08 2.48
CA PHE A 62 4.70 -9.80 2.25
C PHE A 62 5.14 -9.18 0.93
N GLY A 63 6.45 -9.01 0.72
CA GLY A 63 6.97 -8.41 -0.50
C GLY A 63 6.56 -9.19 -1.75
N ARG A 64 6.59 -10.53 -1.70
CA ARG A 64 6.18 -11.39 -2.83
C ARG A 64 4.71 -11.23 -3.18
N VAL A 65 3.82 -11.23 -2.19
CA VAL A 65 2.38 -11.06 -2.41
C VAL A 65 2.06 -9.65 -2.87
N LEU A 66 2.72 -8.63 -2.31
CA LEU A 66 2.56 -7.25 -2.75
C LEU A 66 2.91 -7.08 -4.23
N LEU A 67 4.10 -7.55 -4.65
CA LEU A 67 4.52 -7.51 -6.04
C LEU A 67 3.62 -8.35 -6.95
N LYS A 68 3.16 -9.51 -6.49
CA LYS A 68 2.21 -10.36 -7.22
C LYS A 68 0.88 -9.64 -7.45
N ALA A 69 0.31 -9.04 -6.41
CA ALA A 69 -0.94 -8.29 -6.49
C ALA A 69 -0.81 -7.09 -7.44
N ALA A 70 0.32 -6.38 -7.39
CA ALA A 70 0.60 -5.23 -8.25
C ALA A 70 0.55 -5.58 -9.76
N ASN A 71 0.84 -6.82 -10.16
CA ASN A 71 0.72 -7.24 -11.56
C ASN A 71 -0.71 -7.24 -12.10
N PHE A 72 -1.73 -7.21 -11.22
CA PHE A 72 -3.14 -7.15 -11.60
C PHE A 72 -3.68 -5.71 -11.64
N ILE A 73 -2.82 -4.71 -11.42
CA ILE A 73 -3.16 -3.30 -11.58
C ILE A 73 -2.93 -2.90 -13.04
N GLU A 74 -3.94 -2.26 -13.64
CA GLU A 74 -3.91 -1.87 -15.04
C GLU A 74 -2.84 -0.82 -15.33
N GLY A 75 -2.26 -0.91 -16.53
CA GLY A 75 -1.23 0.00 -17.06
C GLY A 75 0.11 -0.70 -17.31
N ASP A 76 0.99 -0.03 -18.05
CA ASP A 76 2.32 -0.55 -18.43
C ASP A 76 3.45 -0.01 -17.54
N GLU A 77 3.09 0.64 -16.44
CA GLU A 77 4.05 1.16 -15.49
C GLU A 77 4.69 0.03 -14.68
N ASN A 78 5.78 0.34 -13.99
CA ASN A 78 6.42 -0.66 -13.14
C ASN A 78 5.58 -0.99 -11.89
N LEU A 79 6.01 -2.05 -11.18
CA LEU A 79 5.27 -2.55 -10.02
C LEU A 79 5.19 -1.54 -8.87
N ASN A 80 6.20 -0.69 -8.65
CA ASN A 80 6.15 0.32 -7.59
C ASN A 80 5.08 1.37 -7.88
N PHE A 81 5.01 1.85 -9.12
CA PHE A 81 3.99 2.80 -9.53
C PHE A 81 2.59 2.18 -9.50
N LYS A 82 2.46 0.91 -9.88
CA LYS A 82 1.21 0.15 -9.75
C LYS A 82 0.74 0.00 -8.30
N ILE A 83 1.67 -0.22 -7.36
CA ILE A 83 1.34 -0.23 -5.93
C ILE A 83 0.85 1.16 -5.49
N LEU A 84 1.57 2.22 -5.87
CA LEU A 84 1.17 3.60 -5.56
C LEU A 84 -0.23 3.93 -6.11
N LYS A 85 -0.50 3.56 -7.37
CA LYS A 85 -1.81 3.67 -8.03
C LYS A 85 -2.89 2.92 -7.27
N ALA A 86 -2.64 1.69 -6.84
CA ALA A 86 -3.59 0.93 -6.04
C ALA A 86 -3.89 1.59 -4.69
N LEU A 87 -2.86 2.05 -3.98
CA LEU A 87 -3.02 2.75 -2.71
C LEU A 87 -3.83 4.04 -2.90
N PHE A 88 -3.54 4.83 -3.93
CA PHE A 88 -4.31 6.01 -4.27
C PHE A 88 -5.78 5.66 -4.60
N LYS A 89 -6.06 4.72 -5.50
CA LYS A 89 -7.44 4.29 -5.78
C LYS A 89 -8.20 3.84 -4.51
N SER A 90 -7.49 3.29 -3.53
CA SER A 90 -8.08 2.80 -2.28
C SER A 90 -8.46 3.91 -1.28
N GLN A 91 -7.84 5.08 -1.35
CA GLN A 91 -8.03 6.16 -0.36
C GLN A 91 -8.86 7.34 -0.88
N PHE A 92 -9.00 7.46 -2.20
CA PHE A 92 -9.62 8.62 -2.83
C PHE A 92 -10.89 8.20 -3.59
N ASN A 93 -11.82 9.13 -3.76
CA ASN A 93 -12.96 8.89 -4.64
C ASN A 93 -12.51 8.61 -6.09
N GLU A 94 -13.42 8.17 -6.95
CA GLU A 94 -13.08 7.75 -8.32
C GLU A 94 -12.39 8.84 -9.15
N ILE A 95 -12.64 10.12 -8.82
CA ILE A 95 -12.12 11.30 -9.53
C ILE A 95 -10.85 11.85 -8.84
N GLY A 96 -10.42 11.29 -7.70
CA GLY A 96 -9.27 11.78 -6.95
C GLY A 96 -9.45 13.19 -6.35
N THR A 97 -10.69 13.63 -6.13
CA THR A 97 -11.00 15.01 -5.71
C THR A 97 -11.25 15.17 -4.22
N LYS A 98 -11.48 14.06 -3.48
CA LYS A 98 -11.65 14.00 -2.03
C LYS A 98 -11.13 12.68 -1.46
N PHE A 99 -10.75 12.68 -0.18
CA PHE A 99 -10.53 11.45 0.57
C PHE A 99 -11.85 10.69 0.75
N ARG A 100 -11.77 9.36 0.81
CA ARG A 100 -12.89 8.52 1.25
C ARG A 100 -13.07 8.64 2.76
N ASP A 101 -14.29 8.44 3.23
CA ASP A 101 -14.59 8.43 4.67
C ASP A 101 -13.77 7.38 5.43
N GLU A 102 -13.47 6.25 4.80
CA GLU A 102 -12.68 5.16 5.38
C GLU A 102 -11.16 5.29 5.18
N ALA A 103 -10.68 6.42 4.67
CA ALA A 103 -9.25 6.63 4.44
C ALA A 103 -8.42 6.51 5.74
N LYS A 104 -7.23 5.91 5.62
CA LYS A 104 -6.32 5.54 6.71
C LYS A 104 -5.00 6.27 6.58
N LYS A 105 -4.54 6.89 7.68
CA LYS A 105 -3.30 7.68 7.73
C LYS A 105 -2.10 6.84 7.32
N GLU A 106 -2.05 5.59 7.75
CA GLU A 106 -0.99 4.63 7.43
C GLU A 106 -0.84 4.43 5.91
N ILE A 107 -1.95 4.36 5.18
CA ILE A 107 -1.89 4.26 3.72
C ILE A 107 -1.42 5.57 3.08
N LEU A 108 -1.83 6.73 3.63
CA LEU A 108 -1.37 8.02 3.13
C LEU A 108 0.14 8.22 3.34
N LEU A 109 0.69 7.74 4.46
CA LEU A 109 2.13 7.74 4.72
C LEU A 109 2.87 6.84 3.71
N GLU A 110 2.38 5.63 3.46
CA GLU A 110 2.95 4.75 2.43
C GLU A 110 2.92 5.38 1.03
N ILE A 111 1.84 6.10 0.68
CA ILE A 111 1.74 6.86 -0.57
C ILE A 111 2.84 7.92 -0.65
N ASP A 112 3.05 8.67 0.43
CA ASP A 112 4.08 9.72 0.51
C ASP A 112 5.50 9.15 0.36
N GLU A 113 5.82 8.10 1.12
CA GLU A 113 7.11 7.42 1.06
C GLU A 113 7.40 6.90 -0.36
N ARG A 114 6.40 6.28 -1.00
CA ARG A 114 6.55 5.78 -2.37
C ARG A 114 6.74 6.88 -3.39
N LEU A 115 6.04 8.02 -3.26
CA LEU A 115 6.22 9.17 -4.15
C LEU A 115 7.67 9.69 -4.09
N LYS A 116 8.31 9.69 -2.92
CA LYS A 116 9.71 10.10 -2.73
C LYS A 116 10.69 9.12 -3.39
N CYS A 117 10.34 7.84 -3.47
CA CYS A 117 11.18 6.80 -4.05
C CYS A 117 11.04 6.62 -5.57
N LEU A 118 10.15 7.36 -6.25
CA LEU A 118 10.02 7.28 -7.70
C LEU A 118 11.23 7.88 -8.40
N TYR A 119 11.74 7.18 -9.41
CA TYR A 119 12.80 7.67 -10.30
C TYR A 119 12.25 8.72 -11.27
N GLU A 120 13.12 9.60 -11.78
CA GLU A 120 12.73 10.71 -12.67
C GLU A 120 11.87 10.29 -13.89
N LYS A 121 12.15 9.12 -14.47
CA LYS A 121 11.36 8.60 -15.61
C LYS A 121 9.92 8.21 -15.24
N GLU A 122 9.64 7.93 -13.97
CA GLU A 122 8.28 7.64 -13.48
C GLU A 122 7.51 8.93 -13.18
N LYS A 123 8.22 10.03 -12.94
CA LYS A 123 7.65 11.34 -12.62
C LYS A 123 7.10 12.09 -13.85
N SER A 124 7.27 11.56 -15.06
CA SER A 124 6.82 12.20 -16.30
C SER A 124 5.44 11.74 -16.79
N GLY A 125 4.82 10.75 -16.13
CA GLY A 125 3.51 10.22 -16.54
C GLY A 125 2.34 11.10 -16.10
N GLU A 126 1.28 11.20 -16.92
CA GLU A 126 0.06 11.94 -16.58
C GLU A 126 -0.54 11.48 -15.23
N TYR A 127 -0.55 10.17 -14.99
CA TYR A 127 -1.07 9.62 -13.73
C TYR A 127 -0.23 10.00 -12.51
N PHE A 128 1.09 10.20 -12.67
CA PHE A 128 1.94 10.68 -11.58
C PHE A 128 1.53 12.09 -11.15
N TYR A 129 1.33 12.99 -12.13
CA TYR A 129 0.88 14.35 -11.85
C TYR A 129 -0.49 14.36 -11.18
N LEU A 130 -1.40 13.48 -11.62
CA LEU A 130 -2.71 13.32 -10.97
C LEU A 130 -2.55 12.91 -9.50
N ILE A 131 -1.82 11.83 -9.20
CA ILE A 131 -1.60 11.38 -7.83
C ILE A 131 -0.95 12.48 -6.99
N LYS A 132 0.18 13.03 -7.45
CA LYS A 132 0.97 14.00 -6.70
C LYS A 132 0.17 15.26 -6.39
N ASN A 133 -0.51 15.83 -7.39
CA ASN A 133 -1.23 17.09 -7.21
C ASN A 133 -2.51 16.90 -6.39
N SER A 134 -3.28 15.84 -6.66
CA SER A 134 -4.47 15.54 -5.86
C SER A 134 -4.12 15.23 -4.42
N TYR A 135 -3.06 14.46 -4.18
CA TYR A 135 -2.58 14.15 -2.84
C TYR A 135 -2.18 15.40 -2.07
N LYS A 136 -1.27 16.21 -2.63
CA LYS A 136 -0.78 17.44 -1.99
C LYS A 136 -1.91 18.42 -1.68
N ARG A 137 -2.80 18.65 -2.66
CA ARG A 137 -3.95 19.54 -2.50
C ARG A 137 -4.84 19.08 -1.34
N LEU A 138 -5.20 17.80 -1.32
CA LEU A 138 -6.12 17.27 -0.31
C LEU A 138 -5.52 17.24 1.09
N LEU A 139 -4.23 16.94 1.22
CA LEU A 139 -3.54 17.06 2.51
C LEU A 139 -3.56 18.50 3.06
N SER A 140 -3.45 19.51 2.19
CA SER A 140 -3.48 20.91 2.62
C SER A 140 -4.88 21.44 2.97
N GLU A 141 -5.93 20.83 2.43
CA GLU A 141 -7.33 21.25 2.62
C GLU A 141 -8.00 20.54 3.81
N GLU A 142 -7.58 19.32 4.15
CA GLU A 142 -8.22 18.52 5.19
C GLU A 142 -7.38 18.37 6.46
N ASN A 143 -7.80 19.05 7.52
CA ASN A 143 -7.25 18.93 8.89
C ASN A 143 -7.47 17.55 9.54
N ARG A 144 -8.06 16.59 8.82
CA ARG A 144 -8.32 15.23 9.31
C ARG A 144 -7.03 14.45 9.56
N PHE A 145 -5.97 14.77 8.83
CA PHE A 145 -4.70 14.06 8.91
C PHE A 145 -3.60 15.03 9.34
N ASP A 146 -3.13 14.86 10.57
CA ASP A 146 -1.97 15.60 11.07
C ASP A 146 -0.70 14.95 10.51
N ILE A 147 -0.42 15.25 9.24
CA ILE A 147 0.75 14.79 8.49
C ILE A 147 1.63 16.03 8.31
N GLU A 148 2.79 16.05 8.97
CA GLU A 148 3.76 17.13 8.80
C GLU A 148 4.21 17.17 7.34
N TYR A 149 3.81 18.23 6.65
CA TYR A 149 4.22 18.49 5.29
C TYR A 149 5.67 18.98 5.31
N PHE A 150 6.62 18.08 5.10
CA PHE A 150 7.99 18.49 4.81
C PHE A 150 7.99 19.10 3.41
N SER A 151 8.11 20.43 3.36
CA SER A 151 8.30 21.18 2.12
C SER A 151 9.43 20.53 1.33
N ASP A 152 9.15 20.16 0.08
CA ASP A 152 10.18 19.81 -0.90
C ASP A 152 11.22 20.94 -0.87
N THR A 153 12.43 20.68 -0.37
CA THR A 153 13.59 21.48 -0.73
C THR A 153 13.86 21.19 -2.20
N ASP A 154 13.85 22.27 -2.99
CA ASP A 154 14.07 22.33 -4.44
C ASP A 154 15.24 21.47 -4.95
#